data_AF-A0A0C2VH00-F1
#
_entry.id   AF-A0A0C2VH00-F1
#
_cell.length_a   1.000
_cell.length_b   1.000
_cell.length_c   1.000
_cell.angle_alpha   90.00
_cell.angle_beta   90.00
_cell.angle_gamma   90.00
#
_symmetry.space_group_name_H-M   'P 1'
#
loop_
_entity.id
_entity.type
_entity.pdbx_description
1 polymer ?
#
loop_
_entity_poly.entity_id
_entity_poly.type
_entity_poly.pdbx_seq_one_letter_code
_entity_poly.pdbx_strand_id
1 'polypeptide(L)'
;MHAALVPASYHRVTANGSAIRLLHGENAPSIIEALVYCIQKADGKDKDVTAGLQLMRDEATASYKPFMENILRWQEHAVMNLQNAKQRIPQMTKPAPTQGSALFSY
;
A
#
# COMPACT_ATOMS: atom_id res chain seq x y z
N MET A 1 19.21 7.46 -5.98
CA MET A 1 18.78 6.38 -5.07
C MET A 1 18.09 6.90 -3.80
N HIS A 2 18.68 7.85 -3.06
CA HIS A 2 18.02 8.52 -1.92
C HIS A 2 16.65 9.14 -2.27
N ALA A 3 16.54 9.74 -3.46
CA ALA A 3 15.30 10.36 -3.94
C ALA A 3 14.14 9.40 -4.20
N ALA A 4 14.36 8.08 -4.24
CA ALA A 4 13.29 7.08 -4.41
C ALA A 4 12.86 6.44 -3.07
N LEU A 5 13.77 6.37 -2.10
CA LEU A 5 13.52 5.78 -0.78
C LEU A 5 12.60 6.66 0.09
N VAL A 6 12.78 7.98 0.05
CA VAL A 6 11.94 8.93 0.80
C VAL A 6 10.50 8.98 0.28
N PRO A 7 10.24 9.02 -1.05
CA PRO A 7 8.87 8.91 -1.56
C PRO A 7 8.21 7.58 -1.23
N ALA A 8 8.93 6.45 -1.30
CA ALA A 8 8.35 5.14 -1.03
C ALA A 8 7.83 5.03 0.41
N SER A 9 8.60 5.48 1.42
CA SER A 9 8.16 5.46 2.81
C SER A 9 6.97 6.41 3.07
N TYR A 10 6.98 7.61 2.49
CA TYR A 10 5.85 8.54 2.55
C TYR A 10 4.57 7.92 1.97
N HIS A 11 4.68 7.33 0.76
CA HIS A 11 3.55 6.71 0.09
C HIS A 11 2.99 5.50 0.86
N ARG A 12 3.83 4.72 1.57
CA ARG A 12 3.35 3.61 2.43
C ARG A 12 2.55 4.11 3.64
N VAL A 13 3.00 5.16 4.32
CA VAL A 13 2.26 5.75 5.45
C VAL A 13 0.91 6.29 4.96
N THR A 14 0.92 7.01 3.84
CA THR A 14 -0.32 7.48 3.20
C THR A 14 -1.23 6.32 2.81
N ALA A 15 -0.71 5.25 2.20
CA ALA A 15 -1.50 4.09 1.78
C ALA A 15 -2.14 3.35 2.97
N ASN A 16 -1.41 3.21 4.09
CA ASN A 16 -1.97 2.64 5.32
C ASN A 16 -3.08 3.52 5.89
N GLY A 17 -2.86 4.84 5.97
CA GLY A 17 -3.89 5.79 6.40
C GLY A 17 -5.13 5.78 5.50
N SER A 18 -4.93 5.68 4.19
CA SER A 18 -5.99 5.52 3.20
C SER A 18 -6.81 4.26 3.43
N ALA A 19 -6.15 3.12 3.66
CA ALA A 19 -6.85 1.87 3.94
C ALA A 19 -7.64 1.94 5.26
N ILE A 20 -7.11 2.59 6.30
CA ILE A 20 -7.83 2.79 7.57
C ILE A 20 -9.09 3.63 7.36
N ARG A 21 -9.02 4.73 6.58
CA ARG A 21 -10.19 5.56 6.28
C ARG A 21 -11.27 4.78 5.52
N LEU A 22 -10.87 3.96 4.55
CA LEU A 22 -11.80 3.07 3.85
C LEU A 22 -12.44 2.04 4.82
N LEU A 23 -11.69 1.48 5.78
CA LEU A 23 -12.24 0.56 6.80
C LEU A 23 -13.27 1.24 7.70
N HIS A 24 -13.09 2.52 7.97
CA HIS A 24 -13.97 3.29 8.85
C HIS A 24 -15.19 3.89 8.12
N GLY A 25 -15.49 3.42 6.90
CA GLY A 25 -16.74 3.73 6.21
C GLY A 25 -16.71 5.02 5.39
N GLU A 26 -15.53 5.46 4.94
CA GLU A 26 -15.44 6.51 3.92
C GLU A 26 -16.27 6.11 2.69
N ASN A 27 -17.24 6.97 2.33
CA ASN A 27 -18.25 6.67 1.33
C ASN A 27 -18.32 7.73 0.21
N ALA A 28 -17.59 8.84 0.34
CA ALA A 28 -17.53 9.86 -0.69
C ALA A 28 -16.76 9.32 -1.91
N PRO A 29 -17.38 9.21 -3.10
CA PRO A 29 -16.75 8.55 -4.26
C PRO A 29 -15.40 9.14 -4.66
N SER A 30 -15.29 10.47 -4.69
CA SER A 30 -14.04 11.17 -5.02
C SER A 30 -12.94 10.93 -3.99
N ILE A 31 -13.30 10.73 -2.72
CA ILE A 31 -12.34 10.40 -1.67
C ILE A 31 -11.90 8.95 -1.86
N ILE A 32 -12.83 8.01 -2.04
CA ILE A 32 -12.49 6.59 -2.30
C ILE A 32 -11.51 6.47 -3.48
N GLU A 33 -11.78 7.14 -4.60
CA GLU A 33 -10.90 7.14 -5.76
C GLU A 33 -9.48 7.63 -5.42
N ALA A 34 -9.37 8.75 -4.69
CA ALA A 34 -8.09 9.27 -4.25
C ALA A 34 -7.35 8.32 -3.29
N LEU A 35 -8.07 7.70 -2.36
CA LEU A 35 -7.50 6.74 -1.41
C LEU A 35 -6.98 5.48 -2.12
N VAL A 36 -7.74 4.93 -3.06
CA VAL A 36 -7.34 3.79 -3.90
C VAL A 36 -6.13 4.15 -4.77
N TYR A 37 -6.12 5.33 -5.38
CA TYR A 37 -5.00 5.83 -6.17
C TYR A 37 -3.70 5.88 -5.34
N CYS A 38 -3.75 6.44 -4.13
CA CYS A 38 -2.59 6.48 -3.23
C CYS A 38 -2.04 5.09 -2.91
N ILE A 39 -2.92 4.13 -2.63
CA ILE A 39 -2.52 2.74 -2.35
C ILE A 39 -1.85 2.10 -3.57
N GLN A 40 -2.41 2.30 -4.77
CA GLN A 40 -1.85 1.77 -6.02
C GLN A 40 -0.50 2.42 -6.36
N LYS A 41 -0.35 3.73 -6.15
CA LYS A 41 0.92 4.42 -6.37
C LYS A 41 2.00 3.96 -5.41
N ALA A 42 1.68 3.74 -4.15
CA ALA A 42 2.61 3.14 -3.19
C ALA A 42 3.10 1.77 -3.66
N ASP A 43 2.20 0.93 -4.18
CA ASP A 43 2.52 -0.42 -4.65
C ASP A 43 3.46 -0.41 -5.86
N GLY A 44 3.23 0.52 -6.80
CA GLY A 44 4.14 0.73 -7.93
C GLY A 44 5.53 1.15 -7.47
N LYS A 45 5.61 2.14 -6.57
CA LYS A 45 6.90 2.62 -6.04
C LYS A 45 7.66 1.54 -5.27
N ASP A 46 6.95 0.68 -4.55
CA ASP A 46 7.56 -0.45 -3.84
C ASP A 46 8.17 -1.48 -4.77
N LYS A 47 7.52 -1.78 -5.90
CA LYS A 47 8.07 -2.64 -6.94
C LYS A 47 9.34 -2.05 -7.56
N ASP A 48 9.33 -0.75 -7.86
CA ASP A 48 10.50 -0.06 -8.41
C ASP A 48 11.70 -0.12 -7.43
N VAL A 49 11.45 0.08 -6.13
CA VAL A 49 12.49 -0.02 -5.10
C VAL A 49 13.03 -1.45 -5.00
N THR A 50 12.15 -2.46 -4.99
CA THR A 50 12.56 -3.87 -4.94
C THR A 50 13.44 -4.24 -6.14
N ALA A 51 13.05 -3.85 -7.35
CA ALA A 51 13.85 -4.08 -8.55
C ALA A 51 15.23 -3.39 -8.48
N GLY A 52 15.27 -2.14 -8.02
CA GLY A 52 16.52 -1.41 -7.83
C GLY A 52 17.46 -2.07 -6.82
N LEU A 53 16.93 -2.58 -5.70
CA LEU A 53 17.72 -3.28 -4.68
C LEU A 53 18.28 -4.62 -5.16
N GLN A 54 17.52 -5.35 -5.99
CA GLN A 54 18.01 -6.59 -6.62
C GLN A 54 19.20 -6.30 -7.53
N LEU A 55 19.10 -5.29 -8.40
CA LEU A 55 20.21 -4.88 -9.26
C LEU A 55 21.44 -4.49 -8.44
N MET A 56 21.28 -3.71 -7.37
CA MET A 56 22.38 -3.37 -6.48
C MET A 56 23.04 -4.59 -5.84
N ARG A 57 22.25 -5.58 -5.41
CA ARG A 57 22.77 -6.81 -4.81
C ARG A 57 23.60 -7.61 -5.82
N ASP A 58 23.11 -7.70 -7.06
CA ASP A 58 23.75 -8.49 -8.10
C ASP A 58 25.13 -7.93 -8.45
N GLU A 59 25.22 -6.60 -8.56
CA GLU A 59 26.45 -5.85 -8.82
C GLU A 59 27.35 -5.64 -7.59
N ALA A 60 26.85 -5.92 -6.38
CA ALA A 60 27.63 -5.73 -5.15
C ALA A 60 28.79 -6.72 -5.05
N THR A 61 29.91 -6.27 -4.48
CA THR A 61 31.03 -7.15 -4.10
C THR A 61 30.55 -8.24 -3.14
N ALA A 62 31.19 -9.40 -3.16
CA ALA A 62 30.79 -10.55 -2.32
C ALA A 62 30.70 -10.18 -0.82
N SER A 63 31.58 -9.31 -0.34
CA SER A 63 31.58 -8.82 1.04
C SER A 63 30.36 -7.97 1.40
N TYR A 64 29.73 -7.33 0.43
CA TYR A 64 28.60 -6.42 0.65
C TYR A 64 27.23 -7.06 0.38
N LYS A 65 27.20 -8.21 -0.31
CA LYS A 65 25.95 -8.96 -0.57
C LYS A 65 25.16 -9.29 0.71
N PRO A 66 25.75 -9.70 1.85
CA PRO A 66 25.00 -9.94 3.08
C PRO A 66 24.25 -8.71 3.61
N PHE A 67 24.83 -7.52 3.45
CA PHE A 67 24.17 -6.27 3.83
C PHE A 67 23.02 -5.94 2.86
N MET A 68 23.20 -6.15 1.56
CA MET A 68 22.14 -5.98 0.57
C MET A 68 20.96 -6.93 0.80
N GLU A 69 21.22 -8.18 1.19
CA GLU A 69 20.19 -9.15 1.58
C GLU A 69 19.38 -8.70 2.82
N ASN A 70 20.02 -8.03 3.80
CA ASN A 70 19.29 -7.42 4.92
C ASN A 70 18.34 -6.31 4.44
N ILE A 71 18.78 -5.45 3.52
CA ILE A 71 17.94 -4.38 2.99
C ILE A 71 16.78 -4.97 2.18
N LEU A 72 17.00 -6.00 1.38
CA LEU A 72 15.95 -6.71 0.64
C LEU A 72 14.90 -7.29 1.60
N ARG A 73 15.31 -7.94 2.69
CA ARG A 73 14.37 -8.41 3.73
C ARG A 73 13.54 -7.27 4.32
N TRP A 74 14.16 -6.13 4.64
CA TRP A 74 13.41 -4.97 5.15
C TRP A 74 12.40 -4.44 4.13
N GLN A 75 12.76 -4.45 2.84
CA GLN A 75 11.86 -4.08 1.76
C GLN A 75 10.68 -5.06 1.66
N GLU A 76 10.92 -6.37 1.74
CA GLU A 76 9.87 -7.41 1.75
C GLU A 76 8.89 -7.21 2.91
N HIS A 77 9.40 -6.97 4.12
CA HIS A 77 8.55 -6.67 5.28
C HIS A 77 7.68 -5.43 5.07
N ALA A 78 8.23 -4.40 4.43
CA ALA A 78 7.48 -3.19 4.15
C ALA A 78 6.41 -3.39 3.06
N VAL A 79 6.69 -4.20 2.04
CA VAL A 79 5.72 -4.58 0.99
C VAL A 79 4.56 -5.36 1.59
N MET A 80 4.81 -6.29 2.51
CA MET A 80 3.75 -7.05 3.17
C MET A 80 2.75 -6.15 3.91
N ASN A 81 3.22 -5.08 4.56
CA ASN A 81 2.33 -4.12 5.21
C ASN A 81 1.38 -3.45 4.22
N LEU A 82 1.86 -3.11 3.01
CA LEU A 82 1.03 -2.53 1.96
C LEU A 82 0.08 -3.56 1.32
N GLN A 83 0.50 -4.81 1.18
CA GLN A 83 -0.38 -5.88 0.69
C GLN A 83 -1.57 -6.11 1.63
N ASN A 84 -1.35 -6.05 2.94
CA ASN A 84 -2.43 -6.11 3.93
C ASN A 84 -3.42 -4.94 3.79
N ALA A 85 -2.95 -3.74 3.44
CA ALA A 85 -3.81 -2.61 3.12
C ALA A 85 -4.63 -2.84 1.83
N LYS A 86 -4.01 -3.41 0.79
CA LYS A 86 -4.64 -3.72 -0.51
C LYS A 86 -5.71 -4.81 -0.43
N GLN A 87 -5.45 -5.90 0.30
CA GLN A 87 -6.41 -7.01 0.44
C GLN A 87 -7.73 -6.58 1.06
N ARG A 88 -7.75 -5.46 1.79
CA ARG A 88 -8.96 -4.93 2.39
C ARG A 88 -9.83 -4.15 1.38
N ILE A 89 -9.27 -3.66 0.27
CA ILE A 89 -9.99 -2.85 -0.74
C ILE A 89 -11.22 -3.57 -1.34
N PRO A 90 -11.15 -4.84 -1.80
CA PRO A 90 -12.32 -5.53 -2.37
C PRO A 90 -13.44 -5.79 -1.36
N GLN A 91 -13.13 -5.77 -0.05
CA GLN A 91 -14.14 -5.86 1.01
C GLN A 91 -14.82 -4.50 1.24
N MET A 92 -14.16 -3.39 0.85
CA MET A 92 -14.62 -2.01 1.07
C MET A 92 -15.38 -1.40 -0.11
N THR A 93 -15.15 -1.87 -1.34
CA THR A 93 -15.82 -1.33 -2.55
C THR A 93 -17.14 -2.04 -2.88
N LYS A 94 -17.56 -3.02 -2.07
CA LYS A 94 -18.91 -3.57 -2.18
C LYS A 94 -19.91 -2.52 -1.69
N PRO A 95 -21.00 -2.24 -2.44
CA PRO A 95 -22.07 -1.39 -1.93
C PRO A 95 -22.59 -1.99 -0.61
N ALA A 96 -22.81 -1.12 0.38
CA ALA A 96 -23.42 -1.55 1.64
C ALA A 96 -24.74 -2.28 1.33
N PRO A 97 -25.04 -3.41 1.98
CA PRO A 97 -26.33 -4.06 1.81
C PRO A 97 -27.41 -3.01 2.15
N THR A 98 -28.29 -2.76 1.19
CA THR A 98 -29.48 -1.94 1.39
C THR A 98 -30.28 -2.58 2.51
N GLN A 99 -30.16 -2.03 3.73
CA GLN A 99 -31.11 -2.34 4.78
C GLN A 99 -32.45 -1.84 4.27
N GLY A 100 -33.34 -2.79 3.99
CA GLY A 100 -34.69 -2.52 3.52
C GLY A 100 -35.32 -1.50 4.44
N SER A 101 -35.81 -0.41 3.85
CA SER A 101 -36.66 0.57 4.51
C SER A 101 -37.90 -0.13 5.05
N ALA A 102 -37.86 -0.53 6.32
CA ALA A 102 -39.06 -0.83 7.07
C ALA A 102 -39.78 0.51 7.27
N LEU A 103 -40.89 0.64 6.56
CA LEU A 103 -41.87 1.71 6.67
C LEU A 103 -42.24 1.91 8.14
N PHE A 104 -41.91 3.09 8.69
CA PHE A 104 -42.62 3.60 9.85
C PHE A 104 -43.83 4.39 9.33
N SER A 105 -45.00 3.77 9.40
CA SER A 105 -46.28 4.47 9.35
C SER A 105 -46.75 4.69 10.79
N TYR A 106 -46.95 5.96 11.15
CA TYR A 106 -47.83 6.37 12.26
C TYR A 106 -49.09 6.97 11.66
#